data_AF-A0A956S8D8-F1
#
_entry.id   AF-A0A956S8D8-F1
#
_cell.length_a   1.000
_cell.length_b   1.000
_cell.length_c   1.000
_cell.angle_alpha   90.00
_cell.angle_beta   90.00
_cell.angle_gamma   90.00
#
_symmetry.space_group_name_H-M   'P 1'
#
loop_
_entity.id
_entity.type
_entity.pdbx_description
1 polymer ?
#
loop_
_entity_poly.entity_id
_entity_poly.type
_entity_poly.pdbx_seq_one_letter_code
_entity_poly.pdbx_strand_id
1 'polypeptide(L)'
;YVILFIFFGAFLHKSGAGRFFIDLPMALAGKSTGGPAKVAVIASALFGSVSGSAIANTVSTGAFTIPLMKRAGFRAHVAGAIEPAASIGGMFMPPIMGAGGFLMAELTETPYAHIMLIAIVPALLYFFSVFCMIHFEAKKHQIAGMQDSDLPHWTVVLRREWYFSLPLIVITALMIQGKSPGFAAFWATLSCVAVSWVRKETRMGPRAIWDAIQTGARNTLIIGATLGVIGIIVGTISLTGIGLKFSDIIISMANGHLLLAILLIGIASLVLGMGVPVTAAYLITAVLAVPPLAEMGVVLIAAHMIVYWFSQDSNITPPVCVAAYAGAAIAGSDPWKTGWTSFKFAKLLYVMPLLFAYTPQILFEGKPLVAPAMQDEIMGAMVTELSIRPGDEVRKGQTVMTVLDGEDVREIPANRDGTVSEVIATTGSFIEGGSVIAETKPRLHKVISSIWSAILGTMAFSALTMGYFIRKTSLLEWIVLAAATLLLYWPTLITDFVGLGLVTLVWLSQRVRNRRDEQAGIRPAAA
;
A
#
# COMPACT_ATOMS: atom_id res chain seq x y z
N TYR A 1 -12.20 13.45 12.35
CA TYR A 1 -12.21 11.97 12.38
C TYR A 1 -11.05 11.35 13.17
N VAL A 2 -9.81 11.80 12.94
CA VAL A 2 -8.57 11.15 13.43
C VAL A 2 -8.53 10.89 14.94
N ILE A 3 -8.97 11.85 15.77
CA ILE A 3 -8.89 11.75 17.24
C ILE A 3 -9.50 10.45 17.76
N LEU A 4 -10.74 10.13 17.38
CA LEU A 4 -11.45 8.95 17.90
C LEU A 4 -10.74 7.64 17.55
N PHE A 5 -10.04 7.57 16.41
CA PHE A 5 -9.24 6.41 16.03
C PHE A 5 -7.94 6.30 16.82
N ILE A 6 -7.31 7.42 17.19
CA ILE A 6 -6.16 7.43 18.10
C ILE A 6 -6.56 6.86 19.46
N PHE A 7 -7.72 7.28 19.98
CA PHE A 7 -8.29 6.73 21.22
C PHE A 7 -8.60 5.23 21.07
N PHE A 8 -9.26 4.82 19.98
CA PHE A 8 -9.51 3.41 19.69
C PHE A 8 -8.22 2.57 19.75
N GLY A 9 -7.15 3.01 19.08
CA GLY A 9 -5.86 2.32 19.10
C GLY A 9 -5.26 2.21 20.50
N ALA A 10 -5.33 3.27 21.31
CA ALA A 10 -4.87 3.25 22.70
C ALA A 10 -5.67 2.26 23.57
N PHE A 11 -6.99 2.22 23.40
CA PHE A 11 -7.86 1.27 24.11
C PHE A 11 -7.65 -0.17 23.66
N LEU A 12 -7.46 -0.41 22.35
CA LEU A 12 -7.20 -1.75 21.83
C LEU A 12 -5.86 -2.32 22.34
N HIS A 13 -4.84 -1.47 22.47
CA HIS A 13 -3.57 -1.88 23.04
C HIS A 13 -3.72 -2.28 24.52
N LYS A 14 -4.49 -1.51 25.30
CA LYS A 14 -4.74 -1.77 26.72
C LYS A 14 -5.74 -2.91 26.99
N SER A 15 -6.58 -3.28 26.03
CA SER A 15 -7.60 -4.34 26.20
C SER A 15 -7.05 -5.76 26.15
N GLY A 16 -5.75 -5.93 25.88
CA GLY A 16 -5.10 -7.24 25.75
C GLY A 16 -5.28 -7.89 24.37
N ALA A 17 -5.97 -7.22 23.44
CA ALA A 17 -6.17 -7.71 22.07
C ALA A 17 -4.85 -7.93 21.30
N GLY A 18 -3.77 -7.25 21.71
CA GLY A 18 -2.42 -7.44 21.17
C GLY A 18 -1.93 -8.90 21.22
N ARG A 19 -2.35 -9.68 22.23
CA ARG A 19 -1.95 -11.09 22.34
C ARG A 19 -2.56 -11.96 21.25
N PHE A 20 -3.84 -11.76 20.96
CA PHE A 20 -4.53 -12.44 19.86
C PHE A 20 -3.86 -12.15 18.51
N PHE A 21 -3.38 -10.92 18.30
CA PHE A 21 -2.65 -10.53 17.09
C PHE A 21 -1.26 -11.17 16.95
N ILE A 22 -0.76 -11.86 17.97
CA ILE A 22 0.48 -12.64 17.90
C ILE A 22 0.15 -14.15 17.87
N ASP A 23 -0.74 -14.61 18.74
CA ASP A 23 -1.05 -16.03 18.92
C ASP A 23 -1.73 -16.63 17.68
N LEU A 24 -2.62 -15.89 17.01
CA LEU A 24 -3.27 -16.36 15.77
C LEU A 24 -2.26 -16.49 14.61
N PRO A 25 -1.45 -15.48 14.29
CA PRO A 25 -0.37 -15.61 13.31
C PRO A 25 0.58 -16.78 13.58
N MET A 26 0.99 -16.97 14.84
CA MET A 26 1.84 -18.10 15.25
C MET A 26 1.21 -19.44 14.89
N ALA A 27 -0.08 -19.62 15.19
CA ALA A 27 -0.79 -20.85 14.89
C ALA A 27 -1.01 -21.09 13.38
N LEU A 28 -1.18 -20.02 12.60
CA LEU A 28 -1.42 -20.10 11.14
C LEU A 28 -0.15 -20.36 10.34
N ALA A 29 0.94 -19.66 10.65
CA ALA A 29 2.13 -19.62 9.79
C ALA A 29 3.38 -20.21 10.44
N GLY A 30 3.39 -20.41 11.77
CA GLY A 30 4.60 -20.74 12.53
C GLY A 30 5.30 -22.03 12.11
N LYS A 31 4.54 -23.05 11.69
CA LYS A 31 5.07 -24.35 11.23
C LYS A 31 5.58 -24.34 9.78
N SER A 32 5.24 -23.30 9.00
CA SER A 32 5.64 -23.23 7.60
C SER A 32 7.12 -22.88 7.44
N THR A 33 7.74 -23.14 6.27
CA THR A 33 9.12 -22.71 5.99
C THR A 33 9.25 -21.19 6.13
N GLY A 34 10.20 -20.74 6.96
CA GLY A 34 10.33 -19.32 7.35
C GLY A 34 9.22 -18.85 8.30
N GLY A 35 8.58 -19.77 9.02
CA GLY A 35 7.36 -19.54 9.79
C GLY A 35 7.40 -18.31 10.70
N PRO A 36 8.39 -18.15 11.58
CA PRO A 36 8.51 -16.97 12.44
C PRO A 36 8.50 -15.62 11.70
N ALA A 37 9.11 -15.56 10.52
CA ALA A 37 9.10 -14.34 9.71
C ALA A 37 7.75 -14.12 9.03
N LYS A 38 7.03 -15.17 8.67
CA LYS A 38 5.65 -15.06 8.17
C LYS A 38 4.65 -14.68 9.26
N VAL A 39 4.89 -15.15 10.49
CA VAL A 39 4.17 -14.71 11.68
C VAL A 39 4.30 -13.19 11.83
N ALA A 40 5.52 -12.63 11.69
CA ALA A 40 5.73 -11.20 11.68
C ALA A 40 4.87 -10.48 10.63
N VAL A 41 4.84 -10.95 9.38
CA VAL A 41 4.01 -10.34 8.33
C VAL A 41 2.53 -10.26 8.71
N ILE A 42 1.95 -11.37 9.18
CA ILE A 42 0.52 -11.42 9.52
C ILE A 42 0.24 -10.60 10.80
N ALA A 43 1.10 -10.73 11.81
CA ALA A 43 0.99 -9.96 13.05
C ALA A 43 1.08 -8.45 12.81
N SER A 44 2.08 -8.01 12.03
CA SER A 44 2.25 -6.62 11.64
C SER A 44 1.11 -6.11 10.76
N ALA A 45 0.47 -6.96 9.94
CA ALA A 45 -0.72 -6.57 9.20
C ALA A 45 -1.90 -6.28 10.15
N LEU A 46 -2.19 -7.20 11.06
CA LEU A 46 -3.28 -7.06 12.03
C LEU A 46 -3.04 -5.90 13.00
N PHE A 47 -1.88 -5.85 13.64
CA PHE A 47 -1.53 -4.79 14.59
C PHE A 47 -1.30 -3.44 13.89
N GLY A 48 -0.70 -3.46 12.72
CA GLY A 48 -0.43 -2.28 11.89
C GLY A 48 -1.71 -1.59 11.41
N SER A 49 -2.71 -2.39 11.01
CA SER A 49 -4.02 -1.89 10.60
C SER A 49 -4.74 -1.05 11.67
N VAL A 50 -4.28 -1.13 12.93
CA VAL A 50 -4.78 -0.34 14.05
C VAL A 50 -3.81 0.76 14.45
N SER A 51 -2.56 0.39 14.66
CA SER A 51 -1.56 1.30 15.24
C SER A 51 -1.20 2.44 14.31
N GLY A 52 -1.28 2.23 12.99
CA GLY A 52 -1.05 3.30 12.01
C GLY A 52 0.33 3.95 12.10
N SER A 53 1.33 3.20 12.62
CA SER A 53 2.71 3.66 12.80
C SER A 53 3.67 2.50 12.56
N ALA A 54 4.51 2.61 11.53
CA ALA A 54 5.51 1.60 11.18
C ALA A 54 6.53 1.38 12.31
N ILE A 55 6.96 2.44 12.99
CA ILE A 55 7.92 2.37 14.09
C ILE A 55 7.29 1.72 15.32
N ALA A 56 6.08 2.15 15.71
CA ALA A 56 5.39 1.58 16.87
C ALA A 56 5.07 0.09 16.65
N ASN A 57 4.67 -0.28 15.44
CA ASN A 57 4.47 -1.66 15.03
C ASN A 57 5.79 -2.45 15.15
N THR A 58 6.89 -1.96 14.55
CA THR A 58 8.21 -2.60 14.62
C THR A 58 8.68 -2.82 16.06
N VAL A 59 8.48 -1.84 16.94
CA VAL A 59 8.89 -1.96 18.35
C VAL A 59 7.98 -2.91 19.14
N SER A 60 6.68 -2.91 18.84
CA SER A 60 5.70 -3.74 19.55
C SER A 60 5.75 -5.20 19.11
N THR A 61 5.50 -5.49 17.83
CA THR A 61 5.52 -6.87 17.32
C THR A 61 6.94 -7.41 17.25
N GLY A 62 7.91 -6.56 16.87
CA GLY A 62 9.33 -6.92 16.77
C GLY A 62 9.99 -7.35 18.06
N ALA A 63 9.53 -6.85 19.21
CA ALA A 63 10.02 -7.29 20.52
C ALA A 63 9.87 -8.81 20.71
N PHE A 64 8.88 -9.43 20.05
CA PHE A 64 8.64 -10.88 20.11
C PHE A 64 9.12 -11.60 18.85
N THR A 65 8.82 -11.05 17.66
CA THR A 65 9.06 -11.73 16.39
C THR A 65 10.53 -11.71 15.97
N ILE A 66 11.29 -10.65 16.27
CA ILE A 66 12.73 -10.58 15.93
C ILE A 66 13.54 -11.64 16.69
N PRO A 67 13.41 -11.77 18.02
CA PRO A 67 14.05 -12.89 18.73
C PRO A 67 13.62 -14.26 18.21
N LEU A 68 12.34 -14.43 17.86
CA LEU A 68 11.81 -15.68 17.33
C LEU A 68 12.44 -16.04 15.97
N MET A 69 12.53 -15.08 15.05
CA MET A 69 13.21 -15.23 13.75
C MET A 69 14.68 -15.61 13.94
N LYS A 70 15.39 -14.95 14.87
CA LYS A 70 16.79 -15.27 15.18
C LYS A 70 16.95 -16.70 15.68
N ARG A 71 16.09 -17.16 16.60
CA ARG A 71 16.11 -18.55 17.12
C ARG A 71 15.86 -19.58 16.03
N ALA A 72 15.03 -19.25 15.05
CA ALA A 72 14.77 -20.14 13.92
C ALA A 72 15.90 -20.18 12.87
N GLY A 73 16.90 -19.31 12.95
CA GLY A 73 18.08 -19.32 12.09
C GLY A 73 18.19 -18.15 11.11
N PHE A 74 17.28 -17.16 11.16
CA PHE A 74 17.49 -15.92 10.41
C PHE A 74 18.68 -15.14 10.99
N ARG A 75 19.53 -14.60 10.10
CA ARG A 75 20.62 -13.71 10.51
C ARG A 75 20.03 -12.46 11.19
N ALA A 76 20.72 -11.91 12.19
CA ALA A 76 20.21 -10.79 12.98
C ALA A 76 19.74 -9.59 12.13
N HIS A 77 20.57 -9.14 11.17
CA HIS A 77 20.21 -8.03 10.26
C HIS A 77 19.04 -8.37 9.30
N VAL A 78 18.77 -9.64 9.03
CA VAL A 78 17.62 -10.06 8.20
C VAL A 78 16.35 -10.05 9.05
N ALA A 79 16.41 -10.60 10.26
CA ALA A 79 15.30 -10.55 11.21
C ALA A 79 14.92 -9.10 11.56
N GLY A 80 15.91 -8.26 11.85
CA GLY A 80 15.73 -6.82 12.10
C GLY A 80 15.28 -6.01 10.88
N ALA A 81 15.33 -6.59 9.67
CA ALA A 81 14.90 -5.96 8.43
C ALA A 81 13.51 -6.38 7.97
N ILE A 82 13.15 -7.66 8.17
CA ILE A 82 11.83 -8.22 7.83
C ILE A 82 10.73 -7.53 8.62
N GLU A 83 10.94 -7.35 9.93
CA GLU A 83 9.94 -6.78 10.82
C GLU A 83 9.51 -5.35 10.42
N PRO A 84 10.43 -4.39 10.21
CA PRO A 84 10.06 -3.05 9.76
C PRO A 84 9.48 -3.05 8.33
N ALA A 85 9.94 -3.94 7.46
CA ALA A 85 9.38 -4.09 6.11
C ALA A 85 7.94 -4.62 6.15
N ALA A 86 7.59 -5.50 7.09
CA ALA A 86 6.19 -5.90 7.31
C ALA A 86 5.39 -4.77 7.98
N SER A 87 5.98 -4.09 8.95
CA SER A 87 5.34 -3.07 9.78
C SER A 87 4.86 -1.86 9.00
N ILE A 88 5.60 -1.45 7.96
CA ILE A 88 5.22 -0.34 7.09
C ILE A 88 3.93 -0.62 6.31
N GLY A 89 3.66 -1.89 6.00
CA GLY A 89 2.39 -2.30 5.37
C GLY A 89 1.17 -1.96 6.22
N GLY A 90 1.36 -1.88 7.54
CA GLY A 90 0.33 -1.46 8.48
C GLY A 90 -0.15 -0.03 8.26
N MET A 91 0.70 0.84 7.70
CA MET A 91 0.36 2.24 7.44
C MET A 91 -0.81 2.36 6.47
N PHE A 92 -0.84 1.53 5.43
CA PHE A 92 -1.87 1.57 4.38
C PHE A 92 -2.82 0.36 4.43
N MET A 93 -2.83 -0.41 5.52
CA MET A 93 -3.75 -1.53 5.72
C MET A 93 -5.06 -1.07 6.37
N PRO A 94 -6.21 -1.31 5.72
CA PRO A 94 -7.54 -1.20 6.34
C PRO A 94 -7.68 -2.01 7.64
N PRO A 95 -8.46 -1.53 8.65
CA PRO A 95 -9.49 -0.51 8.52
C PRO A 95 -9.13 0.90 8.99
N ILE A 96 -7.94 1.15 9.55
CA ILE A 96 -7.56 2.50 10.05
C ILE A 96 -6.55 3.20 9.14
N MET A 97 -5.65 2.47 8.48
CA MET A 97 -4.73 3.03 7.48
C MET A 97 -3.97 4.30 7.92
N GLY A 98 -3.44 4.30 9.16
CA GLY A 98 -2.73 5.46 9.71
C GLY A 98 -3.55 6.75 9.71
N ALA A 99 -2.93 7.86 10.12
CA ALA A 99 -3.61 9.16 10.03
C ALA A 99 -3.74 9.66 8.58
N GLY A 100 -2.90 9.16 7.66
CA GLY A 100 -2.86 9.59 6.28
C GLY A 100 -4.12 9.27 5.48
N GLY A 101 -4.77 8.11 5.72
CA GLY A 101 -6.02 7.78 5.04
C GLY A 101 -7.17 8.77 5.35
N PHE A 102 -7.23 9.28 6.58
CA PHE A 102 -8.22 10.30 6.95
C PHE A 102 -7.93 11.65 6.29
N LEU A 103 -6.65 12.02 6.18
CA LEU A 103 -6.25 13.24 5.50
C LEU A 103 -6.52 13.16 4.01
N MET A 104 -6.34 11.97 3.42
CA MET A 104 -6.73 11.73 2.03
C MET A 104 -8.24 11.91 1.84
N ALA A 105 -9.06 11.38 2.75
CA ALA A 105 -10.52 11.58 2.70
C ALA A 105 -10.90 13.06 2.74
N GLU A 106 -10.22 13.85 3.58
CA GLU A 106 -10.46 15.28 3.68
C GLU A 106 -10.00 16.03 2.41
N LEU A 107 -8.76 15.78 1.95
CA LEU A 107 -8.18 16.49 0.80
C LEU A 107 -8.85 16.17 -0.53
N THR A 108 -9.38 14.94 -0.67
CA THR A 108 -10.06 14.50 -1.90
C THR A 108 -11.58 14.63 -1.81
N GLU A 109 -12.10 15.03 -0.65
CA GLU A 109 -13.54 15.04 -0.33
C GLU A 109 -14.23 13.68 -0.56
N THR A 110 -13.45 12.59 -0.59
CA THR A 110 -13.98 11.24 -0.79
C THR A 110 -14.31 10.57 0.55
N PRO A 111 -15.43 9.82 0.64
CA PRO A 111 -15.76 9.10 1.87
C PRO A 111 -14.64 8.14 2.27
N TYR A 112 -14.20 8.18 3.54
CA TYR A 112 -13.13 7.33 4.05
C TYR A 112 -13.38 5.83 3.82
N ALA A 113 -14.64 5.38 3.89
CA ALA A 113 -15.00 3.99 3.61
C ALA A 113 -14.64 3.57 2.17
N HIS A 114 -14.73 4.49 1.21
CA HIS A 114 -14.29 4.26 -0.18
C HIS A 114 -12.77 4.11 -0.24
N ILE A 115 -12.01 5.03 0.36
CA ILE A 115 -10.54 4.96 0.46
C ILE A 115 -10.10 3.64 1.11
N MET A 116 -10.80 3.22 2.16
CA MET A 116 -10.55 1.96 2.84
C MET A 116 -10.71 0.77 1.89
N LEU A 117 -11.79 0.72 1.10
CA LEU A 117 -12.05 -0.37 0.16
C LEU A 117 -11.00 -0.44 -0.96
N ILE A 118 -10.64 0.70 -1.54
CA ILE A 118 -9.64 0.75 -2.63
C ILE A 118 -8.23 0.34 -2.17
N ALA A 119 -7.91 0.53 -0.89
CA ALA A 119 -6.60 0.20 -0.34
C ALA A 119 -6.41 -1.27 0.05
N ILE A 120 -7.49 -2.07 0.16
CA ILE A 120 -7.41 -3.49 0.55
C ILE A 120 -6.49 -4.26 -0.40
N VAL A 121 -6.75 -4.18 -1.71
CA VAL A 121 -5.99 -4.94 -2.71
C VAL A 121 -4.50 -4.54 -2.71
N PRO A 122 -4.14 -3.25 -2.80
CA PRO A 122 -2.76 -2.81 -2.68
C PRO A 122 -2.06 -3.29 -1.40
N ALA A 123 -2.73 -3.16 -0.25
CA ALA A 123 -2.16 -3.57 1.03
C ALA A 123 -1.90 -5.09 1.05
N LEU A 124 -2.87 -5.90 0.63
CA LEU A 124 -2.71 -7.36 0.56
C LEU A 124 -1.60 -7.77 -0.41
N LEU A 125 -1.47 -7.11 -1.56
CA LEU A 125 -0.37 -7.36 -2.50
C LEU A 125 1.00 -7.05 -1.87
N TYR A 126 1.10 -5.97 -1.10
CA TYR A 126 2.33 -5.65 -0.36
C TYR A 126 2.69 -6.73 0.66
N PHE A 127 1.76 -7.11 1.53
CA PHE A 127 2.02 -8.17 2.51
C PHE A 127 2.31 -9.51 1.83
N PHE A 128 1.63 -9.81 0.72
CA PHE A 128 1.89 -11.00 -0.08
C PHE A 128 3.30 -10.99 -0.68
N SER A 129 3.77 -9.85 -1.19
CA SER A 129 5.16 -9.69 -1.66
C SER A 129 6.16 -9.97 -0.57
N VAL A 130 6.01 -9.32 0.60
CA VAL A 130 6.91 -9.54 1.74
C VAL A 130 6.88 -11.01 2.18
N PHE A 131 5.70 -11.62 2.22
CA PHE A 131 5.52 -13.04 2.55
C PHE A 131 6.23 -13.97 1.57
N CYS A 132 6.11 -13.72 0.26
CA CYS A 132 6.81 -14.47 -0.79
C CYS A 132 8.33 -14.30 -0.71
N MET A 133 8.81 -13.08 -0.51
CA MET A 133 10.25 -12.79 -0.37
C MET A 133 10.85 -13.50 0.84
N ILE A 134 10.14 -13.51 1.99
CA ILE A 134 10.52 -14.29 3.18
C ILE A 134 10.57 -15.78 2.87
N HIS A 135 9.59 -16.29 2.13
CA HIS A 135 9.57 -17.71 1.77
C HIS A 135 10.81 -18.09 0.95
N PHE A 136 11.17 -17.27 -0.04
CA PHE A 136 12.37 -17.49 -0.85
C PHE A 136 13.66 -17.32 -0.05
N GLU A 137 13.76 -16.34 0.85
CA GLU A 137 14.91 -16.19 1.76
C GLU A 137 15.07 -17.42 2.66
N ALA A 138 13.98 -17.89 3.25
CA ALA A 138 13.98 -19.06 4.12
C ALA A 138 14.36 -20.33 3.37
N LYS A 139 13.84 -20.53 2.14
CA LYS A 139 14.23 -21.68 1.30
C LYS A 139 15.70 -21.62 0.89
N LYS A 140 16.19 -20.44 0.50
CA LYS A 140 17.58 -20.21 0.13
C LYS A 140 18.56 -20.54 1.25
N HIS A 141 18.17 -20.26 2.50
CA HIS A 141 18.98 -20.52 3.69
C HIS A 141 18.53 -21.74 4.49
N GLN A 142 17.67 -22.60 3.93
CA GLN A 142 17.17 -23.83 4.55
C GLN A 142 16.56 -23.64 5.95
N ILE A 143 15.93 -22.49 6.19
CA ILE A 143 15.29 -22.16 7.47
C ILE A 143 13.95 -22.90 7.58
N ALA A 144 13.90 -23.89 8.47
CA ALA A 144 12.70 -24.65 8.77
C ALA A 144 11.65 -23.81 9.53
N GLY A 145 10.42 -24.32 9.59
CA GLY A 145 9.40 -23.79 10.48
C GLY A 145 9.68 -24.16 11.94
N MET A 146 8.92 -23.57 12.85
CA MET A 146 8.99 -23.94 14.27
C MET A 146 8.56 -25.40 14.45
N GLN A 147 9.43 -26.21 15.06
CA GLN A 147 9.15 -27.60 15.44
C GLN A 147 8.49 -27.72 16.82
N ASP A 148 8.03 -26.60 17.37
CA ASP A 148 7.49 -26.54 18.71
C ASP A 148 6.17 -27.32 18.77
N SER A 149 6.19 -28.44 19.50
CA SER A 149 5.05 -29.31 19.74
C SER A 149 3.93 -28.61 20.51
N ASP A 150 4.24 -27.49 21.17
CA ASP A 150 3.31 -26.74 22.01
C ASP A 150 2.57 -25.63 21.26
N LEU A 151 2.83 -25.44 19.95
CA LEU A 151 2.07 -24.46 19.16
C LEU A 151 0.60 -24.89 19.07
N PRO A 152 -0.34 -24.11 19.65
CA PRO A 152 -1.74 -24.46 19.65
C PRO A 152 -2.27 -24.50 18.22
N HIS A 153 -3.15 -25.45 17.92
CA HIS A 153 -3.82 -25.50 16.63
C HIS A 153 -4.64 -24.20 16.44
N TRP A 154 -4.66 -23.64 15.22
CA TRP A 154 -5.31 -22.35 14.95
C TRP A 154 -6.79 -22.31 15.36
N THR A 155 -7.48 -23.45 15.29
CA THR A 155 -8.87 -23.59 15.76
C THR A 155 -9.02 -23.39 17.27
N VAL A 156 -8.03 -23.80 18.06
CA VAL A 156 -8.02 -23.62 19.51
C VAL A 156 -7.86 -22.14 19.85
N VAL A 157 -6.91 -21.46 19.20
CA VAL A 157 -6.71 -20.01 19.35
C VAL A 157 -7.97 -19.26 18.94
N LEU A 158 -8.55 -19.59 17.78
CA LEU A 158 -9.77 -18.94 17.31
C LEU A 158 -10.92 -19.14 18.29
N ARG A 159 -11.19 -20.37 18.75
CA ARG A 159 -12.27 -20.62 19.73
C ARG A 159 -12.05 -19.86 21.05
N ARG A 160 -10.79 -19.73 21.50
CA ARG A 160 -10.45 -19.15 22.81
C ARG A 160 -10.30 -17.63 22.79
N GLU A 161 -10.01 -17.03 21.63
CA GLU A 161 -9.55 -15.64 21.53
C GLU A 161 -10.18 -14.83 20.40
N TRP A 162 -11.06 -15.40 19.57
CA TRP A 162 -11.70 -14.68 18.45
C TRP A 162 -12.36 -13.36 18.89
N TYR A 163 -12.91 -13.30 20.10
CA TYR A 163 -13.61 -12.13 20.60
C TYR A 163 -12.68 -10.92 20.81
N PHE A 164 -11.35 -11.09 20.86
CA PHE A 164 -10.39 -9.98 20.83
C PHE A 164 -10.34 -9.25 19.48
N SER A 165 -10.78 -9.89 18.39
CA SER A 165 -10.95 -9.25 17.08
C SER A 165 -12.26 -8.46 16.95
N LEU A 166 -13.20 -8.62 17.89
CA LEU A 166 -14.53 -8.01 17.82
C LEU A 166 -14.48 -6.47 17.65
N PRO A 167 -13.57 -5.71 18.29
CA PRO A 167 -13.48 -4.27 18.05
C PRO A 167 -13.10 -3.89 16.61
N LEU A 168 -12.24 -4.68 15.97
CA LEU A 168 -11.92 -4.53 14.55
C LEU A 168 -13.12 -4.88 13.66
N ILE A 169 -13.86 -5.93 14.01
CA ILE A 169 -15.08 -6.30 13.26
C ILE A 169 -16.13 -5.19 13.37
N VAL A 170 -16.33 -4.63 14.57
CA VAL A 170 -17.29 -3.55 14.82
C VAL A 170 -16.94 -2.31 14.00
N ILE A 171 -15.67 -1.86 14.02
CA ILE A 171 -15.27 -0.66 13.28
C ILE A 171 -15.45 -0.86 11.77
N THR A 172 -15.01 -1.99 11.23
CA THR A 172 -15.14 -2.30 9.81
C THR A 172 -16.59 -2.44 9.37
N ALA A 173 -17.41 -3.19 10.12
CA ALA A 173 -18.81 -3.42 9.77
C ALA A 173 -19.62 -2.11 9.77
N LEU A 174 -19.43 -1.25 10.76
CA LEU A 174 -20.12 0.03 10.84
C LEU A 174 -19.74 0.96 9.68
N MET A 175 -18.46 0.98 9.28
CA MET A 175 -18.01 1.78 8.14
C MET A 175 -18.55 1.25 6.81
N ILE A 176 -18.58 -0.08 6.61
CA ILE A 176 -19.17 -0.69 5.40
C ILE A 176 -20.67 -0.40 5.32
N GLN A 177 -21.37 -0.30 6.45
CA GLN A 177 -22.77 0.11 6.51
C GLN A 177 -22.99 1.62 6.27
N GLY A 178 -21.95 2.38 5.92
CA GLY A 178 -22.03 3.81 5.65
C GLY A 178 -22.18 4.68 6.89
N LYS A 179 -21.93 4.15 8.10
CA LYS A 179 -21.87 5.00 9.31
C LYS A 179 -20.61 5.86 9.26
N SER A 180 -20.68 7.03 9.90
CA SER A 180 -19.53 7.93 9.94
C SER A 180 -18.33 7.27 10.63
N PRO A 181 -17.08 7.53 10.19
CA PRO A 181 -15.90 6.96 10.81
C PRO A 181 -15.82 7.23 12.32
N GLY A 182 -16.25 8.42 12.76
CA GLY A 182 -16.29 8.77 14.17
C GLY A 182 -17.26 7.90 14.99
N PHE A 183 -18.45 7.63 14.44
CA PHE A 183 -19.43 6.73 15.07
C PHE A 183 -18.87 5.31 15.19
N ALA A 184 -18.23 4.80 14.12
CA ALA A 184 -17.61 3.48 14.12
C ALA A 184 -16.51 3.37 15.18
N ALA A 185 -15.60 4.35 15.25
CA ALA A 185 -14.51 4.37 16.24
C ALA A 185 -15.01 4.45 17.69
N PHE A 186 -16.09 5.19 17.95
CA PHE A 186 -16.70 5.25 19.29
C PHE A 186 -17.17 3.87 19.77
N TRP A 187 -18.00 3.19 18.97
CA TRP A 187 -18.51 1.86 19.31
C TRP A 187 -17.42 0.81 19.37
N ALA A 188 -16.43 0.89 18.48
CA ALA A 188 -15.26 0.02 18.52
C ALA A 188 -14.46 0.22 19.82
N THR A 189 -14.28 1.47 20.28
CA THR A 189 -13.60 1.77 21.55
C THR A 189 -14.35 1.19 22.75
N LEU A 190 -15.68 1.35 22.79
CA LEU A 190 -16.50 0.74 23.85
C LEU A 190 -16.41 -0.80 23.82
N SER A 191 -16.39 -1.39 22.62
CA SER A 191 -16.24 -2.83 22.48
C SER A 191 -14.87 -3.34 22.98
N CYS A 192 -13.78 -2.55 22.86
CA CYS A 192 -12.49 -2.89 23.46
C CYS A 192 -12.62 -3.07 24.99
N VAL A 193 -13.33 -2.16 25.66
CA VAL A 193 -13.56 -2.23 27.11
C VAL A 193 -14.40 -3.46 27.45
N ALA A 194 -15.51 -3.67 26.73
CA ALA A 194 -16.41 -4.80 26.96
C ALA A 194 -15.69 -6.16 26.78
N VAL A 195 -14.91 -6.30 25.72
CA VAL A 195 -14.10 -7.49 25.42
C VAL A 195 -13.05 -7.74 26.48
N SER A 196 -12.41 -6.67 26.97
CA SER A 196 -11.40 -6.78 28.03
C SER A 196 -11.94 -7.46 29.30
N TRP A 197 -13.24 -7.30 29.58
CA TRP A 197 -13.88 -7.80 30.81
C TRP A 197 -14.16 -9.30 30.83
N VAL A 198 -14.11 -9.96 29.67
CA VAL A 198 -14.36 -11.40 29.52
C VAL A 198 -13.34 -12.23 30.30
N ARG A 199 -12.04 -11.90 30.21
CA ARG A 199 -10.98 -12.58 30.98
C ARG A 199 -10.50 -11.73 32.14
N LYS A 200 -10.31 -12.36 33.31
CA LYS A 200 -9.79 -11.68 34.50
C LYS A 200 -8.41 -11.03 34.26
N GLU A 201 -7.56 -11.67 33.47
CA GLU A 201 -6.20 -11.21 33.14
C GLU A 201 -6.16 -9.94 32.29
N THR A 202 -7.18 -9.70 31.46
CA THR A 202 -7.22 -8.57 30.51
C THR A 202 -8.18 -7.47 30.94
N ARG A 203 -8.80 -7.58 32.12
CA ARG A 203 -9.85 -6.66 32.59
C ARG A 203 -9.33 -5.23 32.71
N MET A 204 -9.87 -4.33 31.89
CA MET A 204 -9.63 -2.90 32.05
C MET A 204 -10.43 -2.35 33.24
N GLY A 205 -9.74 -2.06 34.35
CA GLY A 205 -10.30 -1.29 35.45
C GLY A 205 -10.29 0.22 35.19
N PRO A 206 -10.84 1.04 36.11
CA PRO A 206 -10.89 2.50 35.96
C PRO A 206 -9.53 3.16 35.70
N ARG A 207 -8.47 2.65 36.35
CA ARG A 207 -7.09 3.13 36.13
C ARG A 207 -6.59 2.85 34.71
N ALA A 208 -6.81 1.63 34.21
CA ALA A 208 -6.39 1.25 32.86
C ALA A 208 -7.15 2.03 31.77
N ILE A 209 -8.44 2.31 32.01
CA ILE A 209 -9.26 3.17 31.14
C ILE A 209 -8.72 4.60 31.16
N TRP A 210 -8.42 5.14 32.34
CA TRP A 210 -7.84 6.47 32.47
C TRP A 210 -6.47 6.58 31.79
N ASP A 211 -5.60 5.58 31.94
CA ASP A 211 -4.32 5.52 31.24
C ASP A 211 -4.48 5.47 29.72
N ALA A 212 -5.47 4.72 29.22
CA ALA A 212 -5.79 4.66 27.80
C ALA A 212 -6.24 6.02 27.26
N ILE A 213 -7.10 6.73 28.03
CA ILE A 213 -7.55 8.10 27.72
C ILE A 213 -6.35 9.05 27.70
N GLN A 214 -5.47 9.00 28.70
CA GLN A 214 -4.27 9.85 28.75
C GLN A 214 -3.33 9.58 27.57
N THR A 215 -3.16 8.31 27.20
CA THR A 215 -2.34 7.91 26.04
C THR A 215 -2.94 8.44 24.74
N GLY A 216 -4.25 8.28 24.54
CA GLY A 216 -4.97 8.83 23.39
C GLY A 216 -4.87 10.36 23.31
N ALA A 217 -5.01 11.05 24.44
CA ALA A 217 -4.90 12.51 24.51
C ALA A 217 -3.48 13.00 24.17
N ARG A 218 -2.43 12.40 24.74
CA ARG A 218 -1.03 12.75 24.43
C ARG A 218 -0.70 12.53 22.96
N ASN A 219 -1.10 11.40 22.38
CA ASN A 219 -0.90 11.10 20.97
C ASN A 219 -1.66 12.09 20.06
N THR A 220 -2.85 12.51 20.48
CA THR A 220 -3.65 13.51 19.76
C THR A 220 -2.97 14.88 19.77
N LEU A 221 -2.40 15.31 20.89
CA LEU A 221 -1.68 16.60 20.98
C LEU A 221 -0.50 16.66 20.00
N ILE A 222 0.27 15.57 19.87
CA ILE A 222 1.40 15.49 18.93
C ILE A 222 0.93 15.66 17.48
N ILE A 223 -0.14 14.96 17.09
CA ILE A 223 -0.71 15.05 15.73
C ILE A 223 -1.32 16.43 15.48
N GLY A 224 -2.07 16.99 16.43
CA GLY A 224 -2.68 18.31 16.31
C GLY A 224 -1.65 19.42 16.12
N ALA A 225 -0.56 19.41 16.90
CA ALA A 225 0.53 20.38 16.76
C ALA A 225 1.20 20.29 15.38
N THR A 226 1.39 19.07 14.87
CA THR A 226 1.98 18.82 13.55
C THR A 226 1.08 19.34 12.43
N LEU A 227 -0.23 19.08 12.50
CA LEU A 227 -1.21 19.58 11.52
C LEU A 227 -1.26 21.12 11.49
N GLY A 228 -1.18 21.78 12.64
CA GLY A 228 -1.15 23.24 12.72
C GLY A 228 0.04 23.85 11.98
N VAL A 229 1.25 23.31 12.20
CA VAL A 229 2.47 23.76 11.49
C VAL A 229 2.37 23.48 9.99
N ILE A 230 1.82 22.32 9.61
CA ILE A 230 1.63 21.99 8.19
C ILE A 230 0.63 22.95 7.54
N GLY A 231 -0.45 23.34 8.22
CA GLY A 231 -1.38 24.34 7.69
C GLY A 231 -0.69 25.65 7.30
N ILE A 232 0.30 26.09 8.09
CA ILE A 232 1.13 27.27 7.77
C ILE A 232 2.00 27.01 6.54
N ILE A 233 2.62 25.83 6.45
CA ILE A 233 3.43 25.44 5.28
C ILE A 233 2.57 25.43 4.01
N VAL A 234 1.42 24.74 4.03
CA VAL A 234 0.50 24.66 2.90
C VAL A 234 -0.02 26.04 2.51
N GLY A 235 -0.44 26.86 3.48
CA GLY A 235 -0.87 28.24 3.22
C GLY A 235 0.22 29.08 2.56
N THR A 236 1.48 28.94 3.02
CA THR A 236 2.61 29.65 2.43
C THR A 236 2.88 29.16 0.99
N ILE A 237 2.85 27.85 0.74
CA ILE A 237 3.05 27.27 -0.60
C ILE A 237 1.95 27.74 -1.56
N SER A 238 0.69 27.71 -1.13
CA SER A 238 -0.44 28.14 -1.94
C SER A 238 -0.40 29.63 -2.26
N LEU A 239 -0.07 30.48 -1.28
CA LEU A 239 -0.01 31.94 -1.47
C LEU A 239 1.20 32.40 -2.28
N THR A 240 2.32 31.67 -2.21
CA THR A 240 3.56 32.03 -2.95
C THR A 240 3.60 31.49 -4.37
N GLY A 241 2.68 30.59 -4.74
CA GLY A 241 2.70 29.90 -6.03
C GLY A 241 3.87 28.91 -6.20
N ILE A 242 4.58 28.59 -5.11
CA ILE A 242 5.71 27.64 -5.13
C ILE A 242 5.25 26.25 -5.59
N GLY A 243 4.02 25.84 -5.26
CA GLY A 243 3.45 24.56 -5.69
C GLY A 243 3.43 24.41 -7.21
N LEU A 244 2.95 25.44 -7.92
CA LEU A 244 2.91 25.46 -9.40
C LEU A 244 4.32 25.38 -10.00
N LYS A 245 5.27 26.15 -9.46
CA LYS A 245 6.68 26.06 -9.91
C LYS A 245 7.28 24.67 -9.68
N PHE A 246 6.93 24.01 -8.57
CA PHE A 246 7.38 22.63 -8.33
C PHE A 246 6.77 21.66 -9.36
N SER A 247 5.49 21.82 -9.70
CA SER A 247 4.84 21.07 -10.79
C SER A 247 5.61 21.24 -12.10
N ASP A 248 5.90 22.49 -12.49
CA ASP A 248 6.62 22.82 -13.72
C ASP A 248 8.01 22.19 -13.74
N ILE A 249 8.75 22.25 -12.63
CA ILE A 249 10.08 21.64 -12.52
C ILE A 249 9.99 20.13 -12.73
N ILE A 250 9.03 19.45 -12.09
CA ILE A 250 8.87 18.00 -12.23
C ILE A 250 8.49 17.64 -13.67
N ILE A 251 7.51 18.33 -14.26
CA ILE A 251 7.02 18.06 -15.62
C ILE A 251 8.10 18.35 -16.66
N SER A 252 8.82 19.46 -16.54
CA SER A 252 9.92 19.83 -17.45
C SER A 252 11.10 18.87 -17.35
N MET A 253 11.54 18.51 -16.14
CA MET A 253 12.58 17.48 -15.95
C MET A 253 12.11 16.11 -16.46
N ALA A 254 10.83 15.81 -16.33
CA ALA A 254 10.24 14.58 -16.86
C ALA A 254 10.10 14.59 -18.39
N ASN A 255 10.24 15.73 -19.07
CA ASN A 255 9.97 15.91 -20.50
C ASN A 255 8.60 15.31 -20.92
N GLY A 256 7.58 15.47 -20.07
CA GLY A 256 6.25 14.90 -20.30
C GLY A 256 6.13 13.37 -20.07
N HIS A 257 7.20 12.67 -19.71
CA HIS A 257 7.14 11.22 -19.42
C HIS A 257 6.67 10.95 -17.98
N LEU A 258 5.44 10.46 -17.84
CA LEU A 258 4.83 10.13 -16.54
C LEU A 258 5.69 9.21 -15.66
N LEU A 259 6.39 8.23 -16.25
CA LEU A 259 7.28 7.34 -15.50
C LEU A 259 8.40 8.13 -14.81
N LEU A 260 9.02 9.07 -15.52
CA LEU A 260 10.12 9.87 -14.99
C LEU A 260 9.61 10.83 -13.91
N ALA A 261 8.43 11.43 -14.11
CA ALA A 261 7.79 12.27 -13.09
C ALA A 261 7.54 11.50 -11.79
N ILE A 262 6.99 10.29 -11.85
CA ILE A 262 6.75 9.45 -10.66
C ILE A 262 8.07 9.11 -9.94
N LEU A 263 9.14 8.83 -10.69
CA LEU A 263 10.46 8.58 -10.10
C LEU A 263 11.04 9.82 -9.41
N LEU A 264 10.93 11.00 -10.04
CA LEU A 264 11.36 12.27 -9.45
C LEU A 264 10.56 12.60 -8.19
N ILE A 265 9.24 12.37 -8.20
CA ILE A 265 8.37 12.52 -7.04
C ILE A 265 8.77 11.57 -5.92
N GLY A 266 9.12 10.31 -6.22
CA GLY A 266 9.64 9.37 -5.23
C GLY A 266 10.93 9.86 -4.57
N ILE A 267 11.88 10.38 -5.36
CA ILE A 267 13.12 10.97 -4.83
C ILE A 267 12.82 12.21 -3.98
N ALA A 268 11.94 13.09 -4.44
CA ALA A 268 11.53 14.26 -3.70
C ALA A 268 10.85 13.88 -2.38
N SER A 269 9.98 12.86 -2.38
CA SER A 269 9.30 12.36 -1.19
C SER A 269 10.29 11.82 -0.15
N LEU A 270 11.33 11.09 -0.57
CA LEU A 270 12.38 10.61 0.34
C LEU A 270 13.08 11.76 1.07
N VAL A 271 13.40 12.84 0.35
CA VAL A 271 14.09 14.01 0.90
C VAL A 271 13.15 14.82 1.80
N LEU A 272 11.93 15.09 1.33
CA LEU A 272 10.93 15.87 2.08
C LEU A 272 10.43 15.13 3.32
N GLY A 273 10.36 13.80 3.27
CA GLY A 273 9.96 12.93 4.36
C GLY A 273 11.05 12.67 5.40
N MET A 274 12.26 13.22 5.22
CA MET A 274 13.37 13.02 6.14
C MET A 274 13.09 13.70 7.48
N GLY A 275 13.10 12.92 8.56
CA GLY A 275 13.02 13.43 9.93
C GLY A 275 11.63 13.91 10.38
N VAL A 276 10.58 13.67 9.57
CA VAL A 276 9.19 14.01 9.92
C VAL A 276 8.32 12.76 10.01
N PRO A 277 7.20 12.78 10.77
CA PRO A 277 6.23 11.70 10.76
C PRO A 277 5.65 11.47 9.36
N VAL A 278 5.28 10.23 9.03
CA VAL A 278 4.65 9.87 7.73
C VAL A 278 3.48 10.78 7.37
N THR A 279 2.62 11.06 8.34
CA THR A 279 1.45 11.93 8.16
C THR A 279 1.86 13.31 7.65
N ALA A 280 2.97 13.84 8.14
CA ALA A 280 3.53 15.11 7.69
C ALA A 280 4.18 14.98 6.31
N ALA A 281 4.96 13.92 6.08
CA ALA A 281 5.56 13.63 4.78
C ALA A 281 4.50 13.53 3.68
N TYR A 282 3.38 12.86 3.96
CA TYR A 282 2.24 12.76 3.04
C TYR A 282 1.66 14.13 2.70
N LEU A 283 1.35 14.97 3.70
CA LEU A 283 0.75 16.28 3.45
C LEU A 283 1.66 17.21 2.65
N ILE A 284 2.94 17.26 3.00
CA ILE A 284 3.94 18.08 2.28
C ILE A 284 4.06 17.60 0.83
N THR A 285 4.20 16.29 0.64
CA THR A 285 4.35 15.72 -0.71
C THR A 285 3.06 15.86 -1.52
N ALA A 286 1.88 15.73 -0.90
CA ALA A 286 0.60 15.78 -1.61
C ALA A 286 0.37 17.15 -2.25
N VAL A 287 0.66 18.23 -1.50
CA VAL A 287 0.52 19.61 -2.00
C VAL A 287 1.45 19.90 -3.18
N LEU A 288 2.63 19.27 -3.22
CA LEU A 288 3.64 19.52 -4.25
C LEU A 288 3.56 18.56 -5.44
N ALA A 289 3.12 17.32 -5.23
CA ALA A 289 3.24 16.24 -6.22
C ALA A 289 1.91 15.76 -6.79
N VAL A 290 0.77 16.02 -6.14
CA VAL A 290 -0.54 15.67 -6.71
C VAL A 290 -0.88 16.51 -7.95
N PRO A 291 -0.71 17.85 -7.95
CA PRO A 291 -1.01 18.66 -9.13
C PRO A 291 -0.29 18.21 -10.41
N PRO A 292 1.05 18.00 -10.44
CA PRO A 292 1.71 17.57 -11.67
C PRO A 292 1.28 16.16 -12.10
N LEU A 293 0.96 15.25 -11.17
CA LEU A 293 0.40 13.94 -11.54
C LEU A 293 -0.97 14.06 -12.18
N ALA A 294 -1.83 14.94 -11.67
CA ALA A 294 -3.15 15.20 -12.22
C ALA A 294 -3.05 15.82 -13.62
N GLU A 295 -2.17 16.80 -13.82
CA GLU A 295 -1.88 17.40 -15.14
C GLU A 295 -1.37 16.35 -16.15
N MET A 296 -0.61 15.36 -15.69
CA MET A 296 -0.15 14.24 -16.51
C MET A 296 -1.21 13.13 -16.71
N GLY A 297 -2.47 13.39 -16.34
CA GLY A 297 -3.62 12.51 -16.60
C GLY A 297 -3.78 11.36 -15.61
N VAL A 298 -3.15 11.41 -14.43
CA VAL A 298 -3.39 10.46 -13.34
C VAL A 298 -4.66 10.85 -12.58
N VAL A 299 -5.52 9.86 -12.29
CA VAL A 299 -6.74 10.06 -11.49
C VAL A 299 -6.38 10.64 -10.12
N LEU A 300 -7.16 11.60 -9.61
CA LEU A 300 -6.90 12.28 -8.33
C LEU A 300 -6.61 11.29 -7.18
N ILE A 301 -7.48 10.31 -6.95
CA ILE A 301 -7.29 9.34 -5.88
C ILE A 301 -6.04 8.47 -6.08
N ALA A 302 -5.71 8.13 -7.33
CA ALA A 302 -4.49 7.39 -7.65
C ALA A 302 -3.23 8.24 -7.39
N ALA A 303 -3.27 9.54 -7.72
CA ALA A 303 -2.19 10.48 -7.43
C ALA A 303 -1.95 10.61 -5.91
N HIS A 304 -3.03 10.75 -5.13
CA HIS A 304 -2.94 10.72 -3.67
C HIS A 304 -2.42 9.39 -3.13
N MET A 305 -2.83 8.24 -3.69
CA MET A 305 -2.30 6.94 -3.30
C MET A 305 -0.81 6.77 -3.64
N ILE A 306 -0.36 7.26 -4.79
CA ILE A 306 1.06 7.31 -5.19
C ILE A 306 1.87 8.05 -4.13
N VAL A 307 1.45 9.27 -3.83
CA VAL A 307 2.15 10.14 -2.87
C VAL A 307 2.07 9.57 -1.45
N TYR A 308 0.93 8.99 -1.07
CA TYR A 308 0.77 8.36 0.23
C TYR A 308 1.69 7.15 0.41
N TRP A 309 1.88 6.33 -0.63
CA TRP A 309 2.82 5.22 -0.61
C TRP A 309 4.27 5.68 -0.59
N PHE A 310 4.63 6.69 -1.39
CA PHE A 310 5.99 7.24 -1.33
C PHE A 310 6.29 7.91 0.01
N SER A 311 5.33 8.53 0.68
CA SER A 311 5.56 9.12 2.00
C SER A 311 6.00 8.12 3.09
N GLN A 312 5.92 6.82 2.81
CA GLN A 312 6.43 5.77 3.70
C GLN A 312 7.94 5.53 3.52
N ASP A 313 8.50 5.89 2.37
CA ASP A 313 9.83 5.48 1.93
C ASP A 313 10.95 5.83 2.91
N SER A 314 10.87 6.96 3.60
CA SER A 314 11.87 7.44 4.56
C SER A 314 11.98 6.52 5.79
N ASN A 315 10.97 5.70 6.08
CA ASN A 315 11.03 4.72 7.17
C ASN A 315 11.86 3.48 6.81
N ILE A 316 12.08 3.20 5.52
CA ILE A 316 12.67 1.95 5.05
C ILE A 316 13.91 2.14 4.17
N THR A 317 14.05 3.30 3.53
CA THR A 317 15.16 3.61 2.60
C THR A 317 16.33 4.25 3.34
N PRO A 318 17.54 3.69 3.25
CA PRO A 318 18.75 4.39 3.68
C PRO A 318 18.94 5.70 2.90
N PRO A 319 19.47 6.77 3.52
CA PRO A 319 20.11 6.80 4.84
C PRO A 319 19.17 7.04 6.04
N VAL A 320 17.88 7.31 5.79
CA VAL A 320 16.94 7.73 6.84
C VAL A 320 16.41 6.51 7.62
N CYS A 321 15.85 5.53 6.90
CA CYS A 321 15.25 4.27 7.35
C CYS A 321 15.00 4.08 8.86
N VAL A 322 14.24 4.97 9.51
CA VAL A 322 14.11 5.02 10.98
C VAL A 322 13.49 3.75 11.56
N ALA A 323 12.49 3.17 10.88
CA ALA A 323 11.88 1.92 11.32
C ALA A 323 12.89 0.75 11.21
N ALA A 324 13.70 0.73 10.15
CA ALA A 324 14.77 -0.27 10.01
C ALA A 324 15.81 -0.17 11.12
N TYR A 325 16.15 1.03 11.57
CA TYR A 325 17.07 1.23 12.70
C TYR A 325 16.48 0.79 14.03
N ALA A 326 15.18 1.00 14.26
CA ALA A 326 14.49 0.41 15.41
C ALA A 326 14.55 -1.12 15.39
N GLY A 327 14.29 -1.74 14.23
CA GLY A 327 14.43 -3.18 14.05
C GLY A 327 15.86 -3.68 14.28
N ALA A 328 16.87 -2.94 13.82
CA ALA A 328 18.28 -3.25 14.05
C ALA A 328 18.65 -3.20 15.54
N ALA A 329 18.15 -2.22 16.28
CA ALA A 329 18.36 -2.09 17.72
C ALA A 329 17.80 -3.30 18.48
N ILE A 330 16.59 -3.76 18.14
CA ILE A 330 15.99 -4.96 18.74
C ILE A 330 16.76 -6.23 18.33
N ALA A 331 17.22 -6.30 17.08
CA ALA A 331 17.97 -7.44 16.57
C ALA A 331 19.41 -7.51 17.11
N GLY A 332 19.97 -6.41 17.60
CA GLY A 332 21.38 -6.27 17.93
C GLY A 332 22.27 -6.42 16.69
N SER A 333 21.89 -5.80 15.58
CA SER A 333 22.61 -5.86 14.30
C SER A 333 23.03 -4.49 13.79
N ASP A 334 23.98 -4.48 12.86
CA ASP A 334 24.42 -3.26 12.17
C ASP A 334 23.23 -2.51 11.51
N PRO A 335 22.96 -1.24 11.88
CA PRO A 335 21.83 -0.48 11.34
C PRO A 335 21.88 -0.30 9.83
N TRP A 336 23.06 -0.06 9.26
CA TRP A 336 23.23 0.20 7.84
C TRP A 336 22.88 -1.03 6.99
N LYS A 337 23.44 -2.19 7.34
CA LYS A 337 23.15 -3.47 6.69
C LYS A 337 21.69 -3.88 6.86
N THR A 338 21.11 -3.61 8.03
CA THR A 338 19.69 -3.85 8.30
C THR A 338 18.81 -2.97 7.43
N GLY A 339 19.14 -1.68 7.28
CA GLY A 339 18.45 -0.73 6.41
C GLY A 339 18.40 -1.18 4.95
N TRP A 340 19.55 -1.49 4.34
CA TRP A 340 19.59 -1.99 2.97
C TRP A 340 18.83 -3.31 2.77
N THR A 341 18.86 -4.18 3.78
CA THR A 341 18.11 -5.44 3.76
C THR A 341 16.61 -5.17 3.88
N SER A 342 16.20 -4.20 4.68
CA SER A 342 14.80 -3.84 4.87
C SER A 342 14.22 -3.20 3.60
N PHE A 343 14.97 -2.28 2.99
CA PHE A 343 14.66 -1.74 1.67
C PHE A 343 14.44 -2.85 0.63
N LYS A 344 15.27 -3.91 0.64
CA LYS A 344 15.11 -5.06 -0.25
C LYS A 344 13.76 -5.77 -0.06
N PHE A 345 13.32 -6.01 1.18
CA PHE A 345 12.03 -6.67 1.46
C PHE A 345 10.84 -5.74 1.16
N ALA A 346 11.00 -4.44 1.31
CA ALA A 346 9.95 -3.45 1.09
C ALA A 346 9.85 -2.93 -0.35
N LYS A 347 10.61 -3.47 -1.32
CA LYS A 347 10.68 -2.92 -2.68
C LYS A 347 9.35 -2.77 -3.41
N LEU A 348 8.33 -3.56 -3.07
CA LEU A 348 7.01 -3.40 -3.68
C LEU A 348 6.41 -2.01 -3.41
N LEU A 349 6.85 -1.33 -2.34
CA LEU A 349 6.48 0.05 -2.03
C LEU A 349 6.74 1.02 -3.19
N TYR A 350 7.75 0.76 -4.03
CA TYR A 350 8.09 1.61 -5.19
C TYR A 350 7.44 1.12 -6.50
N VAL A 351 7.00 -0.13 -6.54
CA VAL A 351 6.33 -0.71 -7.72
C VAL A 351 4.85 -0.32 -7.73
N MET A 352 4.18 -0.33 -6.57
CA MET A 352 2.76 -0.04 -6.48
C MET A 352 2.38 1.37 -6.97
N PRO A 353 3.14 2.45 -6.67
CA PRO A 353 2.90 3.77 -7.25
C PRO A 353 2.86 3.77 -8.79
N LEU A 354 3.75 3.00 -9.43
CA LEU A 354 3.73 2.83 -10.88
C LEU A 354 2.45 2.12 -11.33
N LEU A 355 2.06 1.05 -10.62
CA LEU A 355 0.81 0.34 -10.89
C LEU A 355 -0.43 1.23 -10.72
N PHE A 356 -0.46 2.13 -9.73
CA PHE A 356 -1.58 3.05 -9.55
C PHE A 356 -1.73 4.03 -10.73
N ALA A 357 -0.61 4.54 -11.25
CA ALA A 357 -0.62 5.46 -12.39
C ALA A 357 -1.03 4.76 -13.69
N TYR A 358 -0.46 3.60 -13.98
CA TYR A 358 -0.66 2.92 -15.27
C TYR A 358 -1.86 1.98 -15.28
N THR A 359 -2.24 1.44 -14.12
CA THR A 359 -3.24 0.39 -13.94
C THR A 359 -4.19 0.71 -12.76
N PRO A 360 -4.94 1.83 -12.80
CA PRO A 360 -5.81 2.24 -11.69
C PRO A 360 -6.97 1.27 -11.43
N GLN A 361 -7.20 0.28 -12.30
CA GLN A 361 -8.17 -0.78 -12.09
C GLN A 361 -7.91 -1.60 -10.82
N ILE A 362 -6.66 -1.63 -10.35
CA ILE A 362 -6.28 -2.25 -9.06
C ILE A 362 -6.91 -1.50 -7.88
N LEU A 363 -7.19 -0.20 -8.04
CA LEU A 363 -7.87 0.65 -7.07
C LEU A 363 -9.38 0.67 -7.27
N PHE A 364 -9.95 -0.20 -8.12
CA PHE A 364 -11.35 -0.15 -8.55
C PHE A 364 -11.74 1.14 -9.29
N GLU A 365 -10.74 1.92 -9.73
CA GLU A 365 -10.93 3.17 -10.45
C GLU A 365 -10.67 2.98 -11.95
N GLY A 366 -11.44 3.70 -12.78
CA GLY A 366 -11.18 3.79 -14.21
C GLY A 366 -10.22 4.94 -14.50
N LYS A 367 -9.83 5.08 -15.76
CA LYS A 367 -9.06 6.26 -16.19
C LYS A 367 -10.03 7.35 -16.66
N PRO A 368 -9.76 8.63 -16.41
CA PRO A 368 -10.63 9.70 -16.87
C PRO A 368 -10.67 9.76 -18.39
N LEU A 369 -11.82 10.14 -18.94
CA LEU A 369 -11.91 10.66 -20.30
C LEU A 369 -11.30 12.06 -20.28
N VAL A 370 -10.35 12.31 -21.17
CA VAL A 370 -9.56 13.55 -21.19
C VAL A 370 -9.72 14.19 -22.56
N ALA A 371 -9.89 15.50 -22.58
CA ALA A 371 -9.97 16.28 -23.80
C ALA A 371 -8.65 16.17 -24.58
N PRO A 372 -8.70 15.90 -25.90
CA PRO A 372 -7.50 15.91 -26.73
C PRO A 372 -6.88 17.31 -26.76
N ALA A 373 -5.62 17.39 -27.21
CA ALA A 373 -4.98 18.69 -27.45
C ALA A 373 -5.83 19.53 -28.42
N MET A 374 -6.15 20.76 -28.01
CA MET A 374 -6.92 21.73 -28.80
C MET A 374 -5.97 22.58 -29.64
N GLN A 375 -6.44 23.15 -30.74
CA GLN A 375 -5.60 24.01 -31.59
C GLN A 375 -5.38 25.40 -30.97
N ASP A 376 -6.38 25.94 -30.28
CA ASP A 376 -6.28 27.21 -29.55
C ASP A 376 -6.07 26.96 -28.05
N GLU A 377 -4.81 26.80 -27.64
CA GLU A 377 -4.43 26.59 -26.22
C GLU A 377 -4.79 27.79 -25.33
N ILE A 378 -5.02 28.98 -25.90
CA ILE A 378 -5.20 30.24 -25.15
C ILE A 378 -6.66 30.46 -24.72
N MET A 379 -7.64 29.99 -25.49
CA MET A 379 -9.07 30.23 -25.22
C MET A 379 -9.86 28.95 -24.88
N GLY A 380 -9.30 27.77 -25.16
CA GLY A 380 -10.01 26.49 -25.01
C GLY A 380 -11.18 26.33 -25.97
N ALA A 381 -11.85 25.18 -25.94
CA ALA A 381 -13.02 24.90 -26.76
C ALA A 381 -14.31 24.93 -25.93
N MET A 382 -15.37 25.52 -26.46
CA MET A 382 -16.66 25.59 -25.76
C MET A 382 -17.46 24.31 -25.98
N VAL A 383 -17.92 23.67 -24.91
CA VAL A 383 -18.75 22.46 -25.00
C VAL A 383 -20.14 22.81 -25.52
N THR A 384 -20.52 22.33 -26.69
CA THR A 384 -21.84 22.60 -27.31
C THR A 384 -22.85 21.51 -26.99
N GLU A 385 -22.41 20.24 -26.93
CA GLU A 385 -23.29 19.11 -26.65
C GLU A 385 -22.54 18.01 -25.87
N LEU A 386 -23.23 17.39 -24.91
CA LEU A 386 -22.74 16.22 -24.17
C LEU A 386 -23.48 14.97 -24.64
N SER A 387 -22.73 14.03 -25.20
CA SER A 387 -23.26 12.77 -25.75
C SER A 387 -23.25 11.61 -24.74
N ILE A 388 -22.79 11.86 -23.51
CA ILE A 388 -22.68 10.86 -22.43
C ILE A 388 -23.41 11.29 -21.17
N ARG A 389 -23.93 10.31 -20.44
CA ARG A 389 -24.54 10.46 -19.12
C ARG A 389 -23.93 9.48 -18.11
N PRO A 390 -23.99 9.79 -16.80
CA PRO A 390 -23.63 8.82 -15.76
C PRO A 390 -24.38 7.49 -15.94
N GLY A 391 -23.64 6.38 -15.99
CA GLY A 391 -24.16 5.03 -16.23
C GLY A 391 -23.98 4.53 -17.67
N ASP A 392 -23.67 5.40 -18.64
CA ASP A 392 -23.48 4.99 -20.02
C ASP A 392 -22.21 4.16 -20.22
N GLU A 393 -22.29 3.13 -21.05
CA GLU A 393 -21.11 2.42 -21.52
C GLU A 393 -20.52 3.13 -22.73
N VAL A 394 -19.27 3.57 -22.59
CA VAL A 394 -18.53 4.26 -23.64
C VAL A 394 -17.48 3.34 -24.21
N ARG A 395 -17.43 3.23 -25.54
CA ARG A 395 -16.37 2.51 -26.27
C ARG A 395 -15.33 3.50 -26.79
N LYS A 396 -14.07 3.07 -26.85
CA LYS A 396 -13.00 3.86 -27.48
C LYS A 396 -13.42 4.24 -28.90
N GLY A 397 -13.36 5.53 -29.21
CA GLY A 397 -13.76 6.10 -30.49
C GLY A 397 -15.21 6.60 -30.56
N GLN A 398 -16.06 6.31 -29.58
CA GLN A 398 -17.42 6.83 -29.51
C GLN A 398 -17.42 8.32 -29.14
N THR A 399 -18.16 9.16 -29.85
CA THR A 399 -18.30 10.58 -29.54
C THR A 399 -18.83 10.78 -28.11
N VAL A 400 -18.07 11.49 -27.27
CA VAL A 400 -18.42 11.79 -25.88
C VAL A 400 -18.99 13.18 -25.70
N MET A 401 -18.52 14.14 -26.51
CA MET A 401 -19.05 15.50 -26.55
C MET A 401 -18.74 16.13 -27.89
N THR A 402 -19.43 17.23 -28.15
CA THR A 402 -19.14 18.14 -29.26
C THR A 402 -18.65 19.46 -28.69
N VAL A 403 -17.59 20.00 -29.27
CA VAL A 403 -16.97 21.26 -28.87
C VAL A 403 -16.89 22.22 -30.06
N LEU A 404 -16.90 23.51 -29.76
CA LEU A 404 -16.60 24.58 -30.68
C LEU A 404 -15.17 25.06 -30.42
N ASP A 405 -14.26 24.77 -31.34
CA ASP A 405 -12.83 25.14 -31.32
C ASP A 405 -12.62 26.22 -32.40
N GLY A 406 -12.66 27.50 -31.98
CA GLY A 406 -12.73 28.63 -32.92
C GLY A 406 -14.05 28.69 -33.68
N GLU A 407 -14.00 28.58 -35.01
CA GLU A 407 -15.20 28.51 -35.88
C GLU A 407 -15.61 27.05 -36.20
N ASP A 408 -14.77 26.06 -35.86
CA ASP A 408 -14.98 24.67 -36.22
C ASP A 408 -15.72 23.88 -35.13
N VAL A 409 -16.71 23.10 -35.54
CA VAL A 409 -17.40 22.14 -34.66
C VAL A 409 -16.65 20.81 -34.71
N ARG A 410 -16.13 20.37 -33.56
CA ARG A 410 -15.41 19.10 -33.42
C ARG A 410 -16.13 18.13 -32.50
N GLU A 411 -16.28 16.91 -32.98
CA GLU A 411 -16.66 15.78 -32.14
C GLU A 411 -15.43 15.26 -31.40
N ILE A 412 -15.53 15.16 -30.08
CA ILE A 412 -14.48 14.60 -29.24
C ILE A 412 -14.80 13.12 -29.01
N PRO A 413 -14.00 12.18 -29.57
CA PRO A 413 -14.18 10.77 -29.31
C PRO A 413 -13.60 10.34 -27.97
N ALA A 414 -14.20 9.31 -27.38
CA ALA A 414 -13.68 8.67 -26.18
C ALA A 414 -12.28 8.09 -26.44
N ASN A 415 -11.31 8.48 -25.62
CA ASN A 415 -9.96 7.94 -25.72
C ASN A 415 -9.84 6.47 -25.26
N ARG A 416 -10.86 5.93 -24.57
CA ARG A 416 -10.85 4.57 -23.97
C ARG A 416 -12.25 4.02 -23.68
N ASP A 417 -12.32 2.70 -23.43
CA ASP A 417 -13.54 2.04 -22.95
C ASP A 417 -13.76 2.24 -21.45
N GLY A 418 -15.00 2.42 -21.02
CA GLY A 418 -15.37 2.49 -19.60
C GLY A 418 -16.87 2.68 -19.39
N THR A 419 -17.31 2.56 -18.14
CA THR A 419 -18.67 2.98 -17.75
C THR A 419 -18.55 4.35 -17.12
N VAL A 420 -19.27 5.36 -17.63
CA VAL A 420 -19.22 6.73 -17.11
C VAL A 420 -19.76 6.75 -15.69
N SER A 421 -18.95 7.17 -14.73
CA SER A 421 -19.39 7.34 -13.33
C SER A 421 -19.94 8.73 -13.09
N GLU A 422 -19.24 9.75 -13.58
CA GLU A 422 -19.57 11.15 -13.42
C GLU A 422 -19.09 11.93 -14.64
N VAL A 423 -19.86 12.95 -15.03
CA VAL A 423 -19.52 13.84 -16.13
C VAL A 423 -19.14 15.19 -15.52
N ILE A 424 -17.90 15.63 -15.75
CA ILE A 424 -17.36 16.87 -15.17
C ILE A 424 -17.60 18.05 -16.12
N ALA A 425 -17.46 17.81 -17.43
CA ALA A 425 -17.72 18.83 -18.44
C ALA A 425 -19.21 19.22 -18.45
N THR A 426 -19.48 20.52 -18.59
CA THR A 426 -20.85 21.07 -18.64
C THR A 426 -21.09 21.75 -19.98
N THR A 427 -22.29 21.62 -20.55
CA THR A 427 -22.66 22.35 -21.77
C THR A 427 -22.54 23.87 -21.53
N GLY A 428 -21.85 24.56 -22.42
CA GLY A 428 -21.58 26.00 -22.33
C GLY A 428 -20.32 26.38 -21.56
N SER A 429 -19.60 25.44 -20.93
CA SER A 429 -18.28 25.71 -20.34
C SER A 429 -17.16 25.63 -21.38
N PHE A 430 -16.09 26.39 -21.18
CA PHE A 430 -14.84 26.25 -21.93
C PHE A 430 -13.99 25.13 -21.31
N ILE A 431 -13.39 24.30 -22.16
CA ILE A 431 -12.49 23.23 -21.76
C ILE A 431 -11.16 23.34 -22.52
N GLU A 432 -10.07 23.19 -21.78
CA GLU A 432 -8.71 23.18 -22.34
C GLU A 432 -8.29 21.76 -22.75
N GLY A 433 -7.31 21.66 -23.64
CA GLY A 433 -6.71 20.37 -23.98
C GLY A 433 -6.08 19.74 -22.72
N GLY A 434 -6.34 18.45 -22.48
CA GLY A 434 -5.88 17.77 -21.26
C GLY A 434 -6.85 17.86 -20.07
N SER A 435 -7.93 18.65 -20.16
CA SER A 435 -8.96 18.69 -19.12
C SER A 435 -9.74 17.36 -19.01
N VAL A 436 -10.16 17.01 -17.79
CA VAL A 436 -10.97 15.80 -17.56
C VAL A 436 -12.41 16.06 -17.95
N ILE A 437 -12.92 15.27 -18.89
CA ILE A 437 -14.28 15.32 -19.41
C ILE A 437 -15.24 14.59 -18.47
N ALA A 438 -14.89 13.35 -18.11
CA ALA A 438 -15.73 12.45 -17.33
C ALA A 438 -14.89 11.38 -16.66
N GLU A 439 -15.32 10.95 -15.48
CA GLU A 439 -14.75 9.81 -14.78
C GLU A 439 -15.37 8.51 -15.28
N THR A 440 -14.59 7.43 -15.21
CA THR A 440 -15.07 6.10 -15.59
C THR A 440 -14.82 5.09 -14.49
N LYS A 441 -15.68 4.07 -14.41
CA LYS A 441 -15.46 2.87 -13.61
C LYS A 441 -14.99 1.70 -14.47
N PRO A 442 -14.08 0.86 -13.95
CA PRO A 442 -13.59 -0.29 -14.68
C PRO A 442 -14.62 -1.41 -14.65
N ARG A 443 -14.71 -2.18 -15.75
CA ARG A 443 -15.55 -3.38 -15.80
C ARG A 443 -15.03 -4.43 -14.82
N LEU A 444 -15.94 -5.15 -14.14
CA LEU A 444 -15.61 -6.13 -13.10
C LEU A 444 -14.58 -7.19 -13.56
N HIS A 445 -14.72 -7.71 -14.77
CA HIS A 445 -13.78 -8.71 -15.29
C HIS A 445 -12.35 -8.15 -15.46
N LYS A 446 -12.20 -6.86 -15.80
CA LYS A 446 -10.89 -6.19 -15.91
C LYS A 446 -10.26 -6.00 -14.52
N VAL A 447 -11.08 -5.72 -13.51
CA VAL A 447 -10.60 -5.64 -12.12
C VAL A 447 -10.08 -7.01 -11.66
N ILE A 448 -10.87 -8.06 -11.86
CA ILE A 448 -10.50 -9.43 -11.47
C ILE A 448 -9.23 -9.86 -12.20
N SER A 449 -9.13 -9.65 -13.52
CA SER A 449 -7.92 -10.01 -14.28
C SER A 449 -6.69 -9.22 -13.80
N SER A 450 -6.85 -7.93 -13.51
CA SER A 450 -5.77 -7.08 -13.00
C SER A 450 -5.27 -7.55 -11.62
N ILE A 451 -6.17 -7.95 -10.72
CA ILE A 451 -5.80 -8.50 -9.41
C ILE A 451 -5.04 -9.82 -9.58
N TRP A 452 -5.55 -10.74 -10.41
CA TRP A 452 -4.87 -12.01 -10.67
C TRP A 452 -3.48 -11.81 -11.26
N SER A 453 -3.36 -10.94 -12.25
CA SER A 453 -2.07 -10.65 -12.87
C SER A 453 -1.11 -9.98 -11.89
N ALA A 454 -1.59 -9.04 -11.05
CA ALA A 454 -0.79 -8.43 -10.00
C ALA A 454 -0.30 -9.43 -8.94
N ILE A 455 -1.10 -10.44 -8.57
CA ILE A 455 -0.66 -11.52 -7.65
C ILE A 455 0.47 -12.34 -8.28
N LEU A 456 0.29 -12.76 -9.54
CA LEU A 456 1.31 -13.52 -10.26
C LEU A 456 2.59 -12.70 -10.48
N GLY A 457 2.44 -11.45 -10.90
CA GLY A 457 3.52 -10.47 -11.06
C GLY A 457 4.27 -10.25 -9.75
N THR A 458 3.57 -10.18 -8.63
CA THR A 458 4.17 -10.04 -7.29
C THR A 458 4.97 -11.26 -6.87
N MET A 459 4.52 -12.47 -7.22
CA MET A 459 5.29 -13.69 -6.98
C MET A 459 6.56 -13.73 -7.83
N ALA A 460 6.45 -13.37 -9.13
CA ALA A 460 7.61 -13.27 -10.03
C ALA A 460 8.60 -12.20 -9.57
N PHE A 461 8.11 -11.02 -9.18
CA PHE A 461 8.88 -9.91 -8.63
C PHE A 461 9.61 -10.29 -7.34
N SER A 462 8.95 -11.06 -6.47
CA SER A 462 9.55 -11.58 -5.25
C SER A 462 10.70 -12.54 -5.57
N ALA A 463 10.53 -13.45 -6.53
CA ALA A 463 11.59 -14.36 -6.95
C ALA A 463 12.78 -13.62 -7.59
N LEU A 464 12.48 -12.63 -8.45
CA LEU A 464 13.44 -11.74 -9.08
C LEU A 464 14.28 -10.97 -8.04
N THR A 465 13.62 -10.35 -7.07
CA THR A 465 14.26 -9.54 -6.02
C THR A 465 15.13 -10.39 -5.09
N MET A 466 14.71 -11.63 -4.83
CA MET A 466 15.44 -12.54 -3.95
C MET A 466 16.57 -13.29 -4.67
N GLY A 467 16.56 -13.31 -6.01
CA GLY A 467 17.49 -14.10 -6.83
C GLY A 467 17.35 -15.60 -6.58
N TYR A 468 16.14 -16.04 -6.23
CA TYR A 468 15.84 -17.40 -5.82
C TYR A 468 14.39 -17.72 -6.12
N PHE A 469 14.15 -18.89 -6.73
CA PHE A 469 12.80 -19.40 -6.94
C PHE A 469 12.65 -20.81 -6.37
N ILE A 470 13.16 -21.83 -7.08
CA ILE A 470 13.37 -23.19 -6.55
C ILE A 470 14.84 -23.39 -6.16
N ARG A 471 15.74 -22.78 -6.93
CA ARG A 471 17.19 -22.69 -6.71
C ARG A 471 17.65 -21.25 -6.97
N LYS A 472 18.95 -20.97 -6.72
CA LYS A 472 19.58 -19.69 -7.10
C LYS A 472 19.39 -19.46 -8.60
N THR A 473 18.83 -18.31 -8.97
CA THR A 473 18.54 -17.96 -10.36
C THR A 473 19.83 -17.63 -11.11
N SER A 474 19.99 -18.15 -12.32
CA SER A 474 21.05 -17.69 -13.23
C SER A 474 20.76 -16.27 -13.77
N LEU A 475 21.75 -15.60 -14.36
CA LEU A 475 21.55 -14.27 -14.96
C LEU A 475 20.46 -14.29 -16.05
N LEU A 476 20.42 -15.35 -16.87
CA LEU A 476 19.39 -15.51 -17.89
C LEU A 476 18.01 -15.72 -17.27
N GLU A 477 17.88 -16.61 -16.29
CA GLU A 477 16.62 -16.83 -15.56
C GLU A 477 16.15 -15.54 -14.87
N TRP A 478 17.09 -14.75 -14.36
CA TRP A 478 16.82 -13.46 -13.73
C TRP A 478 16.27 -12.44 -14.74
N ILE A 479 16.88 -12.31 -15.93
CA ILE A 479 16.38 -11.45 -17.01
C ILE A 479 14.98 -11.90 -17.46
N VAL A 480 14.76 -13.21 -17.60
CA VAL A 480 13.45 -13.76 -17.99
C VAL A 480 12.40 -13.46 -16.92
N LEU A 481 12.72 -13.60 -15.64
CA LEU A 481 11.82 -13.22 -14.54
C LEU A 481 11.54 -11.72 -14.51
N ALA A 482 12.51 -10.87 -14.87
CA ALA A 482 12.31 -9.43 -14.97
C ALA A 482 11.32 -9.08 -16.07
N ALA A 483 11.49 -9.65 -17.27
CA ALA A 483 10.55 -9.50 -18.37
C ALA A 483 9.16 -10.02 -18.01
N ALA A 484 9.08 -11.20 -17.38
CA ALA A 484 7.82 -11.78 -16.94
C ALA A 484 7.08 -10.88 -15.93
N THR A 485 7.82 -10.30 -14.98
CA THR A 485 7.28 -9.38 -13.97
C THR A 485 6.68 -8.14 -14.62
N LEU A 486 7.39 -7.52 -15.57
CA LEU A 486 6.88 -6.34 -16.28
C LEU A 486 5.60 -6.65 -17.06
N LEU A 487 5.55 -7.79 -17.75
CA LEU A 487 4.37 -8.21 -18.50
C LEU A 487 3.17 -8.48 -17.60
N LEU A 488 3.36 -9.17 -16.47
CA LEU A 488 2.31 -9.46 -15.48
C LEU A 488 1.81 -8.21 -14.74
N TYR A 489 2.59 -7.13 -14.72
CA TYR A 489 2.16 -5.86 -14.15
C TYR A 489 1.41 -4.95 -15.13
N TRP A 490 1.36 -5.33 -16.41
CA TRP A 490 0.59 -4.65 -17.43
C TRP A 490 -0.58 -5.53 -17.87
N PRO A 491 -1.70 -5.57 -17.12
CA PRO A 491 -2.68 -6.63 -17.25
C PRO A 491 -3.44 -6.56 -18.57
N THR A 492 -3.10 -7.49 -19.46
CA THR A 492 -3.86 -7.83 -20.66
C THR A 492 -3.85 -9.34 -20.76
N LEU A 493 -4.88 -9.94 -21.35
CA LEU A 493 -4.92 -11.40 -21.48
C LEU A 493 -3.64 -11.94 -22.13
N ILE A 494 -3.12 -11.25 -23.16
CA ILE A 494 -1.91 -11.65 -23.87
C ILE A 494 -0.67 -11.54 -22.98
N THR A 495 -0.45 -10.38 -22.34
CA THR A 495 0.71 -10.17 -21.47
C THR A 495 0.70 -11.10 -20.27
N ASP A 496 -0.48 -11.42 -19.73
CA ASP A 496 -0.66 -12.36 -18.62
C ASP A 496 -0.25 -13.79 -19.02
N PHE A 497 -0.72 -14.26 -20.18
CA PHE A 497 -0.35 -15.58 -20.70
C PHE A 497 1.15 -15.68 -21.02
N VAL A 498 1.72 -14.65 -21.67
CA VAL A 498 3.15 -14.62 -21.99
C VAL A 498 3.98 -14.57 -20.70
N GLY A 499 3.62 -13.69 -19.77
CA GLY A 499 4.29 -13.56 -18.48
C GLY A 499 4.26 -14.86 -17.68
N LEU A 500 3.10 -15.51 -17.58
CA LEU A 500 2.96 -16.82 -16.92
C LEU A 500 3.77 -17.91 -17.63
N GLY A 501 3.80 -17.89 -18.96
CA GLY A 501 4.63 -18.79 -19.78
C GLY A 501 6.12 -18.65 -19.45
N LEU A 502 6.62 -17.41 -19.32
CA LEU A 502 8.01 -17.14 -18.95
C LEU A 502 8.34 -17.60 -17.52
N VAL A 503 7.45 -17.35 -16.55
CA VAL A 503 7.63 -17.86 -15.17
C VAL A 503 7.67 -19.39 -15.15
N THR A 504 6.77 -20.03 -15.91
CA THR A 504 6.68 -21.48 -16.00
C THR A 504 7.93 -22.06 -16.68
N LEU A 505 8.48 -21.39 -17.69
CA LEU A 505 9.72 -21.79 -18.34
C LEU A 505 10.90 -21.78 -17.36
N VAL A 506 11.03 -20.72 -16.55
CA VAL A 506 12.07 -20.65 -15.51
C VAL A 506 11.86 -21.76 -14.46
N TRP A 507 10.62 -21.97 -14.03
CA TRP A 507 10.28 -23.05 -13.09
C TRP A 507 10.66 -24.44 -13.61
N LEU A 508 10.27 -24.75 -14.85
CA LEU A 508 10.58 -26.02 -15.51
C LEU A 508 12.09 -26.20 -15.68
N SER A 509 12.79 -25.17 -16.15
CA SER A 509 14.25 -25.19 -16.30
C SER A 509 14.95 -25.52 -14.97
N GLN A 510 14.57 -24.84 -13.88
CA GLN A 510 15.14 -25.11 -12.56
C GLN A 510 14.80 -26.51 -12.05
N ARG A 511 13.58 -26.99 -12.29
CA ARG A 511 13.13 -28.33 -11.88
C ARG A 511 13.86 -29.45 -12.62
N VAL A 512 14.06 -29.30 -13.94
CA VAL A 512 14.83 -30.24 -14.75
C VAL A 512 16.29 -30.29 -14.29
N ARG A 513 16.90 -29.13 -14.01
CA ARG A 513 18.28 -29.07 -13.49
C ARG A 513 18.38 -29.73 -12.11
N ASN A 514 17.44 -29.47 -11.19
CA ASN A 514 17.44 -30.15 -9.89
C ASN A 514 17.30 -31.67 -10.01
N ARG A 515 16.41 -32.16 -10.90
CA ARG A 515 16.28 -33.60 -11.17
C ARG A 515 17.56 -34.21 -11.74
N ARG A 516 18.26 -33.50 -12.64
CA ARG A 516 19.56 -33.94 -13.19
C ARG A 516 20.63 -33.99 -12.09
N ASP A 517 20.69 -32.97 -11.23
CA ASP A 517 21.63 -32.92 -10.12
C ASP A 517 21.36 -34.07 -9.12
N GLU A 518 20.08 -34.35 -8.80
CA GLU A 518 19.66 -35.48 -7.96
C GLU A 518 20.03 -36.84 -8.57
N GLN A 519 19.79 -37.03 -9.88
CA GLN A 519 20.16 -38.26 -10.61
C GLN A 519 21.67 -38.45 -10.71
N ALA A 520 22.44 -37.37 -10.74
CA ALA A 520 23.90 -37.40 -10.74
C ALA A 520 24.50 -37.59 -9.33
N GLY A 521 23.67 -37.74 -8.28
CA GLY A 521 24.13 -37.84 -6.89
C GLY A 521 24.73 -36.54 -6.34
N ILE A 522 24.61 -35.43 -7.08
CA ILE A 522 25.07 -34.11 -6.66
C ILE A 522 24.01 -33.57 -5.71
N ARG A 523 24.22 -33.72 -4.40
CA ARG A 523 23.36 -33.05 -3.42
C ARG A 523 23.37 -31.55 -3.72
N PRO A 524 22.21 -30.86 -3.70
CA PRO A 524 22.20 -29.42 -3.88
C PRO A 524 23.16 -28.80 -2.86
N ALA A 525 24.13 -28.03 -3.36
CA ALA A 525 25.19 -27.45 -2.54
C ALA A 525 24.56 -26.78 -1.31
N ALA A 526 24.93 -27.27 -0.12
CA ALA A 526 24.66 -26.57 1.12
C ALA A 526 25.28 -25.18 0.97
N ALA A 527 24.43 -24.15 0.97
CA ALA A 527 24.81 -22.77 0.70
C ALA A 527 24.96 -21.97 1.98
#